data_AF-A0A7S0BE26-F1
#
_entry.id   AF-A0A7S0BE26-F1
#
_cell.length_a   1.000
_cell.length_b   1.000
_cell.length_c   1.000
_cell.angle_alpha   90.00
_cell.angle_beta   90.00
_cell.angle_gamma   90.00
#
_symmetry.space_group_name_H-M   'P 1'
#
loop_
_entity.id
_entity.type
_entity.pdbx_description
1 polymer ?
#
loop_
_entity_poly.entity_id
_entity_poly.type
_entity_poly.pdbx_seq_one_letter_code
_entity_poly.pdbx_strand_id
1 'polypeptide(L)'
;FPLQMRKPKTMIHTGSREEVAAFSTHFHKLSEEYGSRVVILSTVNDTGAEGILNLKYSREARKSENVQLFKHFRFFSGDMAPLTERLEDLYKDLKGVLSAQGLTQRTDHEIVTRKAQSGVLRINCIDCCDRSNVVQAHLVNSVVREFVLDDLDPDEWNDLEAALRELWYENGKQISEQYAGGAALKGDLTRYGFRTFSGRFQDLKSIVNRDFSNRYKHGTLQDGVDVLLGVVKEHNPLHLDNRLRPYFPRIVIIIFVVAFVCKNLNFSRGLLVAFKLLSALSFGGLLFVLSKPEAWTLRSALGGTKAVVYPDASTFL
;
A
#
# COMPACT_ATOMS: atom_id res chain seq x y z
N PHE A 1 -0.54 16.09 -26.59
CA PHE A 1 0.24 14.99 -26.02
C PHE A 1 -0.72 13.98 -25.42
N PRO A 2 -0.75 12.73 -25.93
CA PRO A 2 -1.53 11.67 -25.30
C PRO A 2 -1.06 11.48 -23.85
N LEU A 3 -1.98 11.62 -22.90
CA LEU A 3 -1.69 11.46 -21.48
C LEU A 3 -1.56 9.97 -21.14
N GLN A 4 -0.56 9.61 -20.35
CA GLN A 4 -0.47 8.32 -19.72
C GLN A 4 -1.70 8.14 -18.82
N MET A 5 -2.48 7.08 -19.03
CA MET A 5 -3.63 6.80 -18.18
C MET A 5 -3.28 5.88 -17.01
N ARG A 6 -2.36 4.93 -17.21
CA ARG A 6 -1.98 3.92 -16.21
C ARG A 6 -0.72 4.31 -15.45
N LYS A 7 -0.67 4.00 -14.14
CA LYS A 7 0.58 4.04 -13.37
C LYS A 7 1.68 3.25 -14.10
N PRO A 8 2.87 3.83 -14.37
CA PRO A 8 3.97 3.11 -14.98
C PRO A 8 4.44 1.99 -14.07
N LYS A 9 5.03 0.94 -14.65
CA LYS A 9 5.71 -0.07 -13.84
C LYS A 9 6.90 0.58 -13.14
N THR A 10 7.01 0.38 -11.84
CA THR A 10 8.18 0.81 -11.06
C THR A 10 9.44 0.23 -11.68
N MET A 11 10.26 1.09 -12.27
CA MET A 11 11.58 0.71 -12.77
C MET A 11 12.56 0.86 -11.61
N ILE A 12 13.11 -0.25 -11.17
CA ILE A 12 14.13 -0.24 -10.12
C ILE A 12 15.48 -0.22 -10.83
N HIS A 13 16.05 0.97 -11.00
CA HIS A 13 17.35 1.14 -11.63
C HIS A 13 18.44 0.35 -10.90
N THR A 14 19.48 -0.03 -11.63
CA THR A 14 20.52 -0.94 -11.14
C THR A 14 21.66 -0.16 -10.50
N GLY A 15 21.62 -0.01 -9.18
CA GLY A 15 22.77 0.24 -8.31
C GLY A 15 23.71 1.32 -8.82
N SER A 16 23.17 2.44 -9.32
CA SER A 16 24.03 3.50 -9.85
C SER A 16 24.79 4.17 -8.70
N ARG A 17 25.93 4.78 -9.01
CA ARG A 17 26.69 5.57 -8.03
C ARG A 17 25.81 6.67 -7.41
N GLU A 18 24.85 7.18 -8.18
CA GLU A 18 23.89 8.19 -7.75
C GLU A 18 22.89 7.64 -6.72
N GLU A 19 22.39 6.42 -6.88
CA GLU A 19 21.48 5.80 -5.92
C GLU A 19 22.15 5.60 -4.56
N VAL A 20 23.40 5.15 -4.55
CA VAL A 20 24.20 4.99 -3.32
C VAL A 20 24.47 6.34 -2.66
N ALA A 21 24.82 7.36 -3.45
CA ALA A 21 25.04 8.72 -2.95
C ALA A 21 23.75 9.33 -2.36
N ALA A 22 22.62 9.14 -3.03
CA ALA A 22 21.32 9.59 -2.57
C ALA A 22 20.91 8.89 -1.27
N PHE A 23 21.09 7.56 -1.18
CA PHE A 23 20.84 6.80 0.04
C PHE A 23 21.70 7.32 1.20
N SER A 24 23.01 7.45 0.98
CA SER A 24 23.95 7.91 2.01
C SER A 24 23.60 9.31 2.51
N THR A 25 23.33 10.25 1.59
CA THR A 25 22.91 11.62 1.91
C THR A 25 21.61 11.63 2.71
N HIS A 26 20.63 10.81 2.33
CA HIS A 26 19.34 10.71 3.03
C HIS A 26 19.51 10.22 4.46
N PHE A 27 20.27 9.14 4.68
CA PHE A 27 20.45 8.59 6.02
C PHE A 27 21.39 9.41 6.90
N HIS A 28 22.33 10.16 6.30
CA HIS A 28 23.12 11.15 7.03
C HIS A 28 22.23 12.27 7.58
N LYS A 29 21.33 12.83 6.76
CA LYS A 29 20.36 13.83 7.23
C LYS A 29 19.46 13.30 8.34
N LEU A 30 18.99 12.06 8.22
CA LEU A 30 18.19 11.42 9.27
C LEU A 30 18.97 11.25 10.58
N SER A 31 20.27 10.93 10.51
CA SER A 31 21.09 10.78 11.71
C SER A 31 21.42 12.11 12.37
N GLU A 32 21.54 13.19 11.59
CA GLU A 32 21.67 14.56 12.11
C GLU A 32 20.38 15.03 12.81
N GLU A 33 19.21 14.75 12.22
CA GLU A 33 17.92 15.24 12.73
C GLU A 33 17.39 14.42 13.91
N TYR A 34 17.47 13.09 13.83
CA TYR A 34 16.85 12.18 14.81
C TYR A 34 17.85 11.48 15.72
N GLY A 35 19.14 11.75 15.56
CA GLY A 35 20.24 11.11 16.28
C GLY A 35 20.82 9.89 15.55
N SER A 36 22.02 9.48 15.97
CA SER A 36 22.85 8.49 15.28
C SER A 36 22.27 7.06 15.23
N ARG A 37 21.17 6.80 15.93
CA ARG A 37 20.55 5.48 16.08
C ARG A 37 19.34 5.30 15.17
N VAL A 38 19.52 5.35 13.85
CA VAL A 38 18.42 5.10 12.90
C VAL A 38 18.22 3.59 12.71
N VAL A 39 17.02 3.09 13.05
CA VAL A 39 16.60 1.71 12.82
C VAL A 39 15.62 1.67 11.68
N ILE A 40 15.79 0.74 10.76
CA ILE A 40 14.88 0.53 9.62
C ILE A 40 14.08 -0.75 9.87
N LEU A 41 12.76 -0.64 9.74
CA LEU A 41 11.83 -1.75 9.73
C LEU A 41 11.05 -1.78 8.41
N SER A 42 11.43 -2.70 7.54
CA SER A 42 10.81 -2.85 6.22
C SER A 42 9.66 -3.86 6.26
N THR A 43 8.46 -3.41 5.89
CA THR A 43 7.24 -4.23 5.75
C THR A 43 6.90 -4.56 4.30
N VAL A 44 7.83 -4.25 3.38
CA VAL A 44 7.75 -4.52 1.95
C VAL A 44 7.74 -6.04 1.73
N ASN A 45 6.99 -6.53 0.75
CA ASN A 45 6.99 -7.95 0.42
C ASN A 45 8.36 -8.39 -0.11
N ASP A 46 8.69 -9.66 0.09
CA ASP A 46 9.93 -10.28 -0.35
C ASP A 46 9.82 -10.96 -1.72
N THR A 47 8.66 -10.85 -2.38
CA THR A 47 8.39 -11.46 -3.69
C THR A 47 8.11 -10.41 -4.77
N GLY A 48 8.30 -10.79 -6.03
CA GLY A 48 8.06 -9.92 -7.18
C GLY A 48 8.93 -8.65 -7.18
N ALA A 49 8.36 -7.55 -7.70
CA ALA A 49 9.06 -6.27 -7.77
C ALA A 49 9.35 -5.67 -6.37
N GLU A 50 8.44 -5.85 -5.41
CA GLU A 50 8.64 -5.46 -4.01
C GLU A 50 9.88 -6.17 -3.41
N GLY A 51 10.04 -7.46 -3.70
CA GLY A 51 11.18 -8.25 -3.24
C GLY A 51 12.52 -7.76 -3.76
N ILE A 52 12.59 -7.38 -5.05
CA ILE A 52 13.80 -6.80 -5.65
C ILE A 52 14.16 -5.49 -4.94
N LEU A 53 13.16 -4.64 -4.67
CA LEU A 53 13.37 -3.38 -3.95
C LEU A 53 13.85 -3.63 -2.52
N ASN A 54 13.18 -4.52 -1.79
CA ASN A 54 13.54 -4.85 -0.42
C ASN A 54 14.95 -5.42 -0.31
N LEU A 55 15.36 -6.27 -1.26
CA LEU A 55 16.72 -6.80 -1.31
C LEU A 55 17.75 -5.69 -1.50
N LYS A 56 17.55 -4.77 -2.45
CA LYS A 56 18.45 -3.64 -2.68
C LYS A 56 18.53 -2.72 -1.46
N TYR A 57 17.38 -2.34 -0.92
CA TYR A 57 17.30 -1.47 0.26
C TYR A 57 17.99 -2.10 1.47
N SER A 58 17.78 -3.41 1.72
CA SER A 58 18.46 -4.13 2.80
C SER A 58 19.97 -4.18 2.63
N ARG A 59 20.46 -4.30 1.39
CA ARG A 59 21.88 -4.38 1.07
C ARG A 59 22.58 -3.05 1.36
N GLU A 60 22.00 -1.94 0.90
CA GLU A 60 22.58 -0.62 1.12
C GLU A 60 22.45 -0.18 2.58
N ALA A 61 21.32 -0.49 3.24
CA ALA A 61 21.15 -0.25 4.66
C ALA A 61 22.21 -0.95 5.53
N ARG A 62 22.54 -2.20 5.23
CA ARG A 62 23.56 -2.96 5.98
C ARG A 62 24.99 -2.45 5.80
N LYS A 63 25.26 -1.70 4.73
CA LYS A 63 26.59 -1.10 4.48
C LYS A 63 26.72 0.29 5.09
N SER A 64 25.61 0.92 5.48
CA SER A 64 25.58 2.30 5.92
C SER A 64 25.94 2.41 7.40
N GLU A 65 26.89 3.29 7.71
CA GLU A 65 27.24 3.62 9.10
C GLU A 65 26.14 4.43 9.80
N ASN A 66 25.26 5.08 9.02
CA ASN A 66 24.12 5.85 9.54
C ASN A 66 22.88 4.98 9.83
N VAL A 67 22.96 3.66 9.63
CA VAL A 67 21.88 2.72 9.92
C VAL A 67 22.34 1.74 10.99
N GLN A 68 21.75 1.84 12.17
CA GLN A 68 22.09 0.97 13.30
C GLN A 68 21.61 -0.46 13.09
N LEU A 69 20.39 -0.63 12.57
CA LEU A 69 19.76 -1.93 12.37
C LEU A 69 18.81 -1.88 11.19
N PHE A 70 18.87 -2.90 10.35
CA PHE A 70 17.85 -3.20 9.34
C PHE A 70 17.11 -4.49 9.72
N LYS A 71 15.80 -4.40 9.94
CA LYS A 71 14.91 -5.53 10.17
C LYS A 71 13.87 -5.61 9.05
N HIS A 72 13.65 -6.81 8.54
CA HIS A 72 12.54 -7.08 7.62
C HIS A 72 11.44 -7.82 8.36
N PHE A 73 10.21 -7.33 8.21
CA PHE A 73 9.02 -7.95 8.77
C PHE A 73 8.05 -8.32 7.66
N ARG A 74 7.85 -9.62 7.45
CA ARG A 74 6.93 -10.13 6.44
C ARG A 74 5.49 -9.95 6.89
N PHE A 75 4.84 -8.84 6.55
CA PHE A 75 3.46 -8.58 7.00
C PHE A 75 2.48 -9.70 6.61
N PHE A 76 2.59 -10.20 5.37
CA PHE A 76 1.81 -11.34 4.88
C PHE A 76 2.67 -12.60 4.94
N SER A 77 2.57 -13.35 6.04
CA SER A 77 3.20 -14.66 6.13
C SER A 77 2.26 -15.76 5.63
N GLY A 78 2.83 -16.80 5.02
CA GLY A 78 2.17 -18.10 4.93
C GLY A 78 2.19 -18.88 6.26
N ASP A 79 2.83 -18.31 7.29
CA ASP A 79 2.92 -18.89 8.63
C ASP A 79 1.52 -18.98 9.26
N MET A 80 1.30 -20.05 10.02
CA MET A 80 0.03 -20.30 10.72
C MET A 80 -0.16 -19.37 11.94
N ALA A 81 0.90 -18.71 12.39
CA ALA A 81 0.87 -17.83 13.55
C ALA A 81 0.05 -16.56 13.27
N PRO A 82 -0.85 -16.15 14.19
CA PRO A 82 -1.58 -14.90 14.08
C PRO A 82 -0.64 -13.69 13.96
N LEU A 83 -1.08 -12.67 13.22
CA LEU A 83 -0.31 -11.43 13.05
C LEU A 83 -0.01 -10.74 14.39
N THR A 84 -0.92 -10.81 15.36
CA THR A 84 -0.72 -10.25 16.70
C THR A 84 0.47 -10.87 17.42
N GLU A 85 0.57 -12.20 17.41
CA GLU A 85 1.71 -12.94 18.00
C GLU A 85 3.02 -12.57 17.32
N ARG A 86 3.01 -12.50 15.99
CA ARG A 86 4.21 -12.13 15.21
C ARG A 86 4.65 -10.68 15.45
N LEU A 87 3.72 -9.78 15.76
CA LEU A 87 4.02 -8.40 16.14
C LEU A 87 4.61 -8.31 17.55
N GLU A 88 4.14 -9.14 18.48
CA GLU A 88 4.73 -9.26 19.82
C GLU A 88 6.18 -9.77 19.75
N ASP A 89 6.44 -10.78 18.93
CA ASP A 89 7.81 -11.28 18.72
C ASP A 89 8.71 -10.24 18.05
N LEU A 90 8.16 -9.49 17.08
CA LEU A 90 8.86 -8.35 16.49
C LEU A 90 9.21 -7.28 17.53
N TYR A 91 8.30 -6.99 18.45
CA TYR A 91 8.55 -6.03 19.52
C TYR A 91 9.65 -6.53 20.46
N LYS A 92 9.61 -7.80 20.88
CA LYS A 92 10.68 -8.41 21.71
C LYS A 92 12.05 -8.30 21.04
N ASP A 93 12.12 -8.55 19.74
CA ASP A 93 13.36 -8.42 18.95
C ASP A 93 13.90 -6.98 18.91
N LEU A 94 13.01 -5.98 18.89
CA LEU A 94 13.38 -4.56 18.77
C LEU A 94 13.57 -3.87 20.13
N LYS A 95 13.01 -4.43 21.21
CA LYS A 95 12.95 -3.83 22.54
C LYS A 95 14.29 -3.26 23.00
N GLY A 96 15.37 -4.05 22.94
CA GLY A 96 16.70 -3.61 23.37
C GLY A 96 17.18 -2.35 22.66
N VAL A 97 16.92 -2.23 21.35
CA VAL A 97 17.32 -1.06 20.56
C VAL A 97 16.41 0.14 20.85
N LEU A 98 15.10 -0.08 20.98
CA LEU A 98 14.14 0.98 21.29
C LEU A 98 14.39 1.58 22.69
N SER A 99 14.63 0.74 23.71
CA SER A 99 15.00 1.20 25.05
C SER A 99 16.32 1.97 25.05
N ALA A 100 17.28 1.58 24.19
CA ALA A 100 18.54 2.30 24.03
C ALA A 100 18.34 3.71 23.42
N GLN A 101 17.43 3.86 22.45
CA GLN A 101 17.08 5.15 21.85
C GLN A 101 16.47 6.13 22.87
N GLY A 102 15.68 5.61 23.82
CA GLY A 102 15.05 6.41 24.88
C GLY A 102 13.81 7.18 24.41
N LEU A 103 13.09 7.74 25.38
CA LEU A 103 11.87 8.54 25.16
C LEU A 103 12.01 9.89 25.86
N THR A 104 11.72 10.96 25.12
CA THR A 104 11.73 12.32 25.69
C THR A 104 10.49 12.53 26.56
N GLN A 105 10.72 12.73 27.86
CA GLN A 105 9.69 13.13 28.83
C GLN A 105 9.91 14.59 29.24
N ARG A 106 8.83 15.34 29.36
CA ARG A 106 8.82 16.73 29.86
C ARG A 106 7.70 16.89 30.87
N THR A 107 8.03 17.39 32.04
CA THR A 107 7.07 17.72 33.12
C THR A 107 6.99 19.24 33.26
N ASP A 108 5.81 19.76 33.62
CA ASP A 108 5.52 21.21 33.57
C ASP A 108 6.32 22.05 34.57
N HIS A 109 6.89 21.44 35.62
CA HIS A 109 7.59 22.14 36.70
C HIS A 109 9.11 22.00 36.71
N GLU A 110 9.67 21.17 35.84
CA GLU A 110 11.11 21.07 35.60
C GLU A 110 11.33 20.23 34.33
N ILE A 111 12.19 20.67 33.40
CA ILE A 111 12.61 19.84 32.27
C ILE A 111 13.60 18.80 32.81
N VAL A 112 13.11 17.80 33.55
CA VAL A 112 13.91 16.60 33.82
C VAL A 112 13.78 15.71 32.59
N THR A 113 14.60 15.98 31.57
CA THR A 113 14.75 15.01 30.48
C THR A 113 15.43 13.78 31.06
N ARG A 114 14.66 12.81 31.59
CA ARG A 114 15.23 11.58 32.18
C ARG A 114 16.12 10.85 31.17
N LYS A 115 15.78 10.93 29.87
CA LYS A 115 16.61 10.50 28.74
C LYS A 115 16.10 11.11 27.43
N ALA A 116 16.86 11.99 26.78
CA ALA A 116 16.46 12.51 25.47
C ALA A 116 16.41 11.38 24.43
N GLN A 117 15.38 11.36 23.58
CA GLN A 117 15.35 10.45 22.44
C GLN A 117 16.56 10.72 21.54
N SER A 118 17.30 9.66 21.22
CA SER A 118 18.60 9.72 20.53
C SER A 118 18.64 8.86 19.25
N GLY A 119 17.47 8.47 18.77
CA GLY A 119 17.29 7.68 17.55
C GLY A 119 15.83 7.56 17.16
N VAL A 120 15.60 6.92 16.01
CA VAL A 120 14.26 6.75 15.46
C VAL A 120 14.08 5.37 14.83
N LEU A 121 12.87 4.84 14.91
CA LEU A 121 12.43 3.67 14.14
C LEU A 121 11.71 4.12 12.87
N ARG A 122 12.38 3.98 11.72
CA ARG A 122 11.81 4.26 10.40
C ARG A 122 11.11 3.01 9.86
N ILE A 123 9.79 3.07 9.73
CA ILE A 123 8.98 1.99 9.17
C ILE A 123 8.64 2.32 7.72
N ASN A 124 8.95 1.41 6.80
CA ASN A 124 8.65 1.59 5.39
C ASN A 124 7.73 0.49 4.84
N CYS A 125 6.91 0.89 3.87
CA CYS A 125 6.11 0.03 3.01
C CYS A 125 6.12 0.63 1.60
N ILE A 126 5.74 -0.16 0.60
CA ILE A 126 5.48 0.33 -0.76
C ILE A 126 3.96 0.38 -0.99
N ASP A 127 3.49 1.49 -1.56
CA ASP A 127 2.14 1.70 -2.09
C ASP A 127 0.94 1.48 -1.13
N CYS A 128 1.15 1.39 0.19
CA CYS A 128 0.07 1.45 1.18
C CYS A 128 0.57 1.91 2.55
N CYS A 129 -0.15 2.85 3.20
CA CYS A 129 0.10 3.20 4.59
C CYS A 129 -0.43 2.14 5.57
N ASP A 130 -1.27 1.21 5.10
CA ASP A 130 -2.00 0.28 5.95
C ASP A 130 -1.07 -0.68 6.71
N ARG A 131 -0.05 -1.24 6.03
CA ARG A 131 0.93 -2.17 6.65
C ARG A 131 1.75 -1.44 7.71
N SER A 132 2.25 -0.24 7.39
CA SER A 132 3.05 0.56 8.30
C SER A 132 2.23 1.06 9.50
N ASN A 133 0.98 1.48 9.30
CA ASN A 133 0.11 1.97 10.38
C ASN A 133 -0.17 0.89 11.42
N VAL A 134 -0.48 -0.34 10.97
CA VAL A 134 -0.71 -1.47 11.88
C VAL A 134 0.54 -1.78 12.71
N VAL A 135 1.71 -1.83 12.08
CA VAL A 135 2.98 -2.11 12.78
C VAL A 135 3.35 -0.97 13.73
N GLN A 136 3.17 0.28 13.32
CA GLN A 136 3.39 1.47 14.15
C GLN A 136 2.49 1.47 15.38
N ALA A 137 1.18 1.28 15.19
CA ALA A 137 0.20 1.26 16.26
C ALA A 137 0.55 0.20 17.32
N HIS A 138 0.93 -1.00 16.89
CA HIS A 138 1.34 -2.05 17.81
C HIS A 138 2.61 -1.67 18.59
N LEU A 139 3.68 -1.25 17.90
CA LEU A 139 4.95 -0.92 18.55
C LEU A 139 4.82 0.28 19.51
N VAL A 140 4.03 1.29 19.14
CA VAL A 140 3.76 2.44 20.01
C VAL A 140 2.99 2.00 21.24
N ASN A 141 1.94 1.17 21.10
CA ASN A 141 1.23 0.63 22.26
C ASN A 141 2.15 -0.17 23.17
N SER A 142 3.03 -1.02 22.63
CA SER A 142 3.98 -1.81 23.44
C SER A 142 5.00 -0.92 24.18
N VAL A 143 5.52 0.11 23.51
CA VAL A 143 6.46 1.07 24.11
C VAL A 143 5.77 1.92 25.18
N VAL A 144 4.57 2.43 24.91
CA VAL A 144 3.80 3.21 25.89
C VAL A 144 3.45 2.34 27.09
N ARG A 145 3.02 1.09 26.86
CA ARG A 145 2.73 0.14 27.94
C ARG A 145 3.88 0.02 28.92
N GLU A 146 5.09 -0.22 28.42
CA GLU A 146 6.26 -0.33 29.29
C GLU A 146 6.61 0.98 29.99
N PHE A 147 6.29 2.11 29.39
CA PHE A 147 6.59 3.41 29.96
C PHE A 147 5.65 3.80 31.11
N VAL A 148 4.40 3.36 31.09
CA VAL A 148 3.37 3.74 32.08
C VAL A 148 2.95 2.57 32.99
N LEU A 149 3.54 1.39 32.84
CA LEU A 149 3.11 0.16 33.52
C LEU A 149 3.13 0.30 35.04
N ASP A 150 4.12 1.02 35.58
CA ASP A 150 4.31 1.19 37.02
C ASP A 150 3.41 2.31 37.60
N ASP A 151 2.82 3.14 36.73
CA ASP A 151 2.04 4.33 37.10
C ASP A 151 0.52 4.13 36.97
N LEU A 152 0.06 3.09 36.28
CA LEU A 152 -1.36 2.84 35.98
C LEU A 152 -1.82 1.48 36.49
N ASP A 153 -3.02 1.46 37.06
CA ASP A 153 -3.71 0.21 37.37
C ASP A 153 -4.21 -0.50 36.09
N PRO A 154 -4.51 -1.82 36.14
CA PRO A 154 -4.92 -2.57 34.95
C PRO A 154 -6.13 -2.01 34.21
N ASP A 155 -7.10 -1.44 34.93
CA ASP A 155 -8.30 -0.86 34.32
C ASP A 155 -7.98 0.46 33.61
N GLU A 156 -7.13 1.31 34.19
CA GLU A 156 -6.66 2.54 33.55
C GLU A 156 -5.84 2.25 32.29
N TRP A 157 -5.01 1.20 32.32
CA TRP A 157 -4.32 0.72 31.13
C TRP A 157 -5.31 0.29 30.03
N ASN A 158 -6.36 -0.45 30.38
CA ASN A 158 -7.33 -0.92 29.39
C ASN A 158 -8.05 0.26 28.70
N ASP A 159 -8.42 1.29 29.46
CA ASP A 159 -9.04 2.50 28.92
C ASP A 159 -8.07 3.29 28.03
N LEU A 160 -6.81 3.44 28.46
CA LEU A 160 -5.77 4.08 27.65
C LEU A 160 -5.49 3.30 26.37
N GLU A 161 -5.38 1.97 26.45
CA GLU A 161 -5.16 1.11 25.30
C GLU A 161 -6.31 1.21 24.29
N ALA A 162 -7.56 1.27 24.76
CA ALA A 162 -8.72 1.48 23.91
C ALA A 162 -8.66 2.85 23.19
N ALA A 163 -8.32 3.91 23.91
CA ALA A 163 -8.16 5.24 23.35
C ALA A 163 -7.01 5.30 22.31
N LEU A 164 -5.87 4.66 22.60
CA LEU A 164 -4.74 4.59 21.68
C LEU A 164 -5.10 3.82 20.40
N ARG A 165 -5.85 2.73 20.50
CA ARG A 165 -6.32 1.97 19.33
C ARG A 165 -7.25 2.81 18.45
N GLU A 166 -8.16 3.58 19.04
CA GLU A 166 -9.05 4.48 18.30
C GLU A 166 -8.25 5.61 17.63
N LEU A 167 -7.28 6.20 18.34
CA LEU A 167 -6.38 7.22 17.79
C LEU A 167 -5.63 6.71 16.55
N TRP A 168 -5.03 5.52 16.64
CA TRP A 168 -4.29 4.92 15.52
C TRP A 168 -5.20 4.47 14.36
N TYR A 169 -6.45 4.13 14.66
CA TYR A 169 -7.46 3.87 13.64
C TYR A 169 -7.79 5.13 12.83
N GLU A 170 -8.08 6.26 13.49
CA GLU A 170 -8.35 7.52 12.80
C GLU A 170 -7.10 8.08 12.11
N ASN A 171 -5.91 7.92 12.69
CA ASN A 171 -4.63 8.26 12.02
C ASN A 171 -4.47 7.53 10.69
N GLY A 172 -4.65 6.19 10.70
CA GLY A 172 -4.56 5.39 9.50
C GLY A 172 -5.57 5.81 8.44
N LYS A 173 -6.81 6.10 8.87
CA LYS A 173 -7.88 6.58 7.99
C LYS A 173 -7.51 7.91 7.32
N GLN A 174 -7.05 8.90 8.08
CA GLN A 174 -6.66 10.21 7.54
C GLN A 174 -5.48 10.12 6.56
N ILE A 175 -4.42 9.38 6.92
CA ILE A 175 -3.25 9.19 6.03
C ILE A 175 -3.67 8.46 4.75
N SER A 176 -4.54 7.45 4.87
CA SER A 176 -5.06 6.72 3.70
C SER A 176 -5.93 7.61 2.81
N GLU A 177 -6.76 8.48 3.39
CA GLU A 177 -7.56 9.43 2.62
C GLU A 177 -6.66 10.40 1.83
N GLN A 178 -5.60 10.91 2.45
CA GLN A 178 -4.63 11.80 1.80
C GLN A 178 -3.85 11.09 0.69
N TYR A 179 -3.33 9.89 0.96
CA TYR A 179 -2.43 9.19 0.04
C TYR A 179 -3.15 8.43 -1.07
N ALA A 180 -4.28 7.81 -0.74
CA ALA A 180 -4.96 6.85 -1.61
C ALA A 180 -6.38 7.29 -2.01
N GLY A 181 -6.89 8.41 -1.49
CA GLY A 181 -8.22 8.92 -1.78
C GLY A 181 -9.36 8.01 -1.30
N GLY A 182 -9.13 7.22 -0.24
CA GLY A 182 -10.12 6.32 0.33
C GLY A 182 -9.75 5.81 1.72
N ALA A 183 -10.68 5.13 2.38
CA ALA A 183 -10.50 4.63 3.75
C ALA A 183 -9.34 3.61 3.85
N ALA A 184 -8.67 3.60 5.01
CA ALA A 184 -7.58 2.68 5.30
C ALA A 184 -8.04 1.23 5.19
N LEU A 185 -7.20 0.37 4.61
CA LEU A 185 -7.46 -1.06 4.65
C LEU A 185 -7.07 -1.59 6.02
N LYS A 186 -7.79 -2.61 6.48
CA LYS A 186 -7.53 -3.28 7.76
C LYS A 186 -7.68 -2.41 9.00
N GLY A 187 -8.48 -1.34 8.92
CA GLY A 187 -8.79 -0.51 10.09
C GLY A 187 -9.39 -1.33 11.24
N ASP A 188 -10.10 -2.41 10.93
CA ASP A 188 -10.63 -3.35 11.93
C ASP A 188 -9.55 -4.04 12.75
N LEU A 189 -8.41 -4.37 12.14
CA LEU A 189 -7.27 -4.94 12.86
C LEU A 189 -6.65 -3.91 13.81
N THR A 190 -6.50 -2.66 13.39
CA THR A 190 -6.01 -1.58 14.25
C THR A 190 -6.98 -1.29 15.40
N ARG A 191 -8.29 -1.27 15.11
CA ARG A 191 -9.33 -0.88 16.06
C ARG A 191 -9.67 -1.98 17.06
N TYR A 192 -9.81 -3.21 16.59
CA TYR A 192 -10.30 -4.34 17.40
C TYR A 192 -9.25 -5.42 17.65
N GLY A 193 -8.10 -5.39 16.97
CA GLY A 193 -7.09 -6.44 17.06
C GLY A 193 -7.40 -7.71 16.26
N PHE A 194 -8.58 -7.81 15.64
CA PHE A 194 -8.99 -8.95 14.81
C PHE A 194 -9.81 -8.51 13.59
N ARG A 195 -10.01 -9.44 12.65
CA ARG A 195 -10.73 -9.16 11.40
C ARG A 195 -12.25 -9.30 11.55
N THR A 196 -12.99 -8.25 11.22
CA THR A 196 -14.45 -8.21 11.22
C THR A 196 -15.02 -8.40 9.81
N PHE A 197 -16.24 -8.93 9.69
CA PHE A 197 -16.90 -9.08 8.39
C PHE A 197 -17.20 -7.72 7.73
N SER A 198 -17.62 -6.73 8.54
CA SER A 198 -17.82 -5.35 8.08
C SER A 198 -16.53 -4.71 7.58
N GLY A 199 -15.42 -4.90 8.31
CA GLY A 199 -14.09 -4.43 7.92
C GLY A 199 -13.63 -5.01 6.57
N ARG A 200 -13.86 -6.31 6.33
CA ARG A 200 -13.57 -6.94 5.03
C ARG A 200 -14.37 -6.32 3.87
N PHE A 201 -15.62 -5.91 4.11
CA PHE A 201 -16.44 -5.27 3.07
C PHE A 201 -16.00 -3.83 2.79
N GLN A 202 -15.61 -3.08 3.83
CA GLN A 202 -15.00 -1.76 3.68
C GLN A 202 -13.66 -1.85 2.94
N ASP A 203 -12.83 -2.84 3.28
CA ASP A 203 -11.58 -3.13 2.57
C ASP A 203 -11.84 -3.35 1.08
N LEU A 204 -12.87 -4.12 0.72
CA LEU A 204 -13.22 -4.37 -0.68
C LEU A 204 -13.56 -3.08 -1.43
N LYS A 205 -14.35 -2.19 -0.82
CA LYS A 205 -14.68 -0.88 -1.42
C LYS A 205 -13.43 -0.03 -1.63
N SER A 206 -12.57 0.04 -0.63
CA SER A 206 -11.31 0.78 -0.71
C SER A 206 -10.37 0.19 -1.76
N ILE A 207 -10.27 -1.14 -1.88
CA ILE A 207 -9.49 -1.80 -2.94
C ILE A 207 -10.01 -1.41 -4.33
N VAL A 208 -11.32 -1.45 -4.56
CA VAL A 208 -11.92 -1.08 -5.85
C VAL A 208 -11.65 0.39 -6.18
N ASN A 209 -11.84 1.29 -5.20
CA ASN A 209 -11.59 2.71 -5.39
C ASN A 209 -10.11 3.01 -5.67
N ARG A 210 -9.20 2.35 -4.95
CA ARG A 210 -7.75 2.46 -5.15
C ARG A 210 -7.32 1.90 -6.51
N ASP A 211 -7.84 0.75 -6.93
CA ASP A 211 -7.54 0.18 -8.25
C ASP A 211 -8.04 1.10 -9.38
N PHE A 212 -9.23 1.69 -9.23
CA PHE A 212 -9.73 2.69 -10.17
C PHE A 212 -8.84 3.95 -10.20
N SER A 213 -8.51 4.52 -9.04
CA SER A 213 -7.65 5.71 -8.94
C SER A 213 -6.24 5.47 -9.50
N ASN A 214 -5.65 4.32 -9.21
CA ASN A 214 -4.33 3.92 -9.70
C ASN A 214 -4.33 3.69 -11.22
N ARG A 215 -5.45 3.24 -11.80
CA ARG A 215 -5.56 2.95 -13.25
C ARG A 215 -5.89 4.15 -14.12
N TYR A 216 -6.53 5.19 -13.57
CA TYR A 216 -7.09 6.28 -14.38
C TYR A 216 -6.68 7.69 -13.95
N LYS A 217 -6.21 7.89 -12.70
CA LYS A 217 -5.81 9.22 -12.21
C LYS A 217 -4.29 9.40 -12.09
N HIS A 218 -3.57 8.31 -11.82
CA HIS A 218 -2.12 8.39 -11.55
C HIS A 218 -1.26 8.60 -12.78
N GLY A 219 -1.72 8.22 -13.98
CA GLY A 219 -0.93 8.44 -15.18
C GLY A 219 -0.75 9.94 -15.52
N THR A 220 -1.81 10.74 -15.35
CA THR A 220 -1.72 12.21 -15.55
C THR A 220 -0.80 12.88 -14.53
N LEU A 221 -0.76 12.39 -13.29
CA LEU A 221 0.21 12.84 -12.28
C LEU A 221 1.64 12.52 -12.69
N GLN A 222 1.88 11.31 -13.20
CA GLN A 222 3.20 10.93 -13.71
C GLN A 222 3.61 11.77 -14.91
N ASP A 223 2.70 12.07 -15.84
CA ASP A 223 2.99 12.97 -16.97
C ASP A 223 3.42 14.35 -16.48
N GLY A 224 2.77 14.87 -15.43
CA GLY A 224 3.15 16.14 -14.79
C GLY A 224 4.57 16.08 -14.20
N VAL A 225 4.91 15.01 -13.51
CA VAL A 225 6.27 14.79 -12.97
C VAL A 225 7.30 14.65 -14.09
N ASP A 226 6.99 13.89 -15.13
CA ASP A 226 7.86 13.68 -16.28
C ASP A 226 8.12 15.03 -17.01
N VAL A 227 7.09 15.88 -17.17
CA VAL A 227 7.27 17.25 -17.71
C VAL A 227 8.15 18.11 -16.80
N LEU A 228 7.93 18.10 -15.47
CA LEU A 228 8.74 18.86 -14.51
C LEU A 228 10.21 18.42 -14.51
N LEU A 229 10.46 17.14 -14.74
CA LEU A 229 11.81 16.56 -14.82
C LEU A 229 12.43 16.67 -16.23
N GLY A 230 11.74 17.28 -17.20
CA GLY A 230 12.21 17.41 -18.58
C GLY A 230 12.21 16.09 -19.37
N VAL A 231 11.53 15.06 -18.86
CA VAL A 231 11.41 13.73 -19.48
C VAL A 231 10.20 13.73 -20.42
N VAL A 232 10.41 14.10 -21.69
CA VAL A 232 9.34 14.03 -22.69
C VAL A 232 9.27 12.62 -23.28
N LYS A 233 8.26 11.84 -22.89
CA LYS A 233 7.97 10.54 -23.50
C LYS A 233 6.72 10.63 -24.36
N GLU A 234 6.82 10.23 -25.62
CA GLU A 234 5.63 10.00 -26.45
C GLU A 234 4.88 8.76 -25.94
N HIS A 235 3.67 8.96 -25.42
CA HIS A 235 2.82 7.86 -24.97
C HIS A 235 1.86 7.43 -26.08
N ASN A 236 1.94 6.19 -26.58
CA ASN A 236 0.86 5.69 -27.43
C ASN A 236 -0.45 5.61 -26.62
N PRO A 237 -1.55 6.26 -27.07
CA PRO A 237 -2.81 6.19 -26.35
C PRO A 237 -3.31 4.74 -26.38
N LEU A 238 -3.50 4.16 -25.18
CA LEU A 238 -4.24 2.92 -24.93
C LEU A 238 -3.76 1.67 -25.69
N HIS A 239 -2.77 0.96 -25.14
CA HIS A 239 -2.88 -0.49 -25.11
C HIS A 239 -3.78 -0.86 -23.93
N LEU A 240 -5.09 -0.92 -24.17
CA LEU A 240 -6.01 -1.59 -23.26
C LEU A 240 -5.57 -3.06 -23.20
N ASP A 241 -4.76 -3.41 -22.21
CA ASP A 241 -4.33 -4.80 -22.04
C ASP A 241 -5.58 -5.67 -21.85
N ASN A 242 -5.97 -6.37 -22.92
CA ASN A 242 -7.20 -7.15 -23.06
C ASN A 242 -7.17 -8.44 -22.23
N ARG A 243 -6.31 -8.54 -21.21
CA ARG A 243 -6.18 -9.70 -20.32
C ARG A 243 -7.46 -10.03 -19.56
N LEU A 244 -8.38 -9.07 -19.36
CA LEU A 244 -9.68 -9.33 -18.71
C LEU A 244 -10.75 -9.88 -19.66
N ARG A 245 -10.57 -9.72 -20.98
CA ARG A 245 -11.49 -10.24 -22.01
C ARG A 245 -11.78 -11.74 -21.86
N PRO A 246 -10.80 -12.63 -21.58
CA PRO A 246 -11.07 -14.05 -21.33
C PRO A 246 -11.76 -14.35 -19.99
N TYR A 247 -11.71 -13.45 -19.00
CA TYR A 247 -12.34 -13.65 -17.68
C TYR A 247 -13.75 -13.05 -17.60
N PHE A 248 -14.07 -12.10 -18.47
CA PHE A 248 -15.40 -11.47 -18.55
C PHE A 248 -16.56 -12.49 -18.62
N PRO A 249 -16.54 -13.52 -19.48
CA PRO A 249 -17.61 -14.52 -19.48
C PRO A 249 -17.71 -15.29 -18.16
N ARG A 250 -16.57 -15.57 -17.48
CA ARG A 250 -16.56 -16.26 -16.18
C ARG A 250 -17.15 -15.39 -15.08
N ILE A 251 -16.85 -14.09 -15.07
CA ILE A 251 -17.41 -13.11 -14.12
C ILE A 251 -18.92 -13.01 -14.30
N VAL A 252 -19.41 -12.93 -15.55
CA VAL A 252 -20.85 -12.90 -15.86
C VAL A 252 -21.52 -14.19 -15.39
N ILE A 253 -20.93 -15.36 -15.64
CA ILE A 253 -21.45 -16.65 -15.17
C ILE A 253 -21.52 -16.69 -13.64
N ILE A 254 -20.47 -16.24 -12.93
CA ILE A 254 -20.46 -16.20 -11.46
C ILE A 254 -21.58 -15.29 -10.93
N ILE A 255 -21.76 -14.10 -11.52
CA ILE A 255 -22.86 -13.19 -11.15
C ILE A 255 -24.22 -13.87 -11.36
N PHE A 256 -24.41 -14.59 -12.47
CA PHE A 256 -25.64 -15.33 -12.75
C PHE A 256 -25.87 -16.47 -11.76
N VAL A 257 -24.84 -17.25 -11.42
CA VAL A 257 -24.94 -18.35 -10.46
C VAL A 257 -25.25 -17.81 -9.06
N VAL A 258 -24.59 -16.75 -8.63
CA VAL A 258 -24.87 -16.09 -7.34
C VAL A 258 -26.30 -15.55 -7.31
N ALA A 259 -26.75 -14.87 -8.38
CA ALA A 259 -28.13 -14.38 -8.47
C ALA A 259 -29.17 -15.52 -8.48
N PHE A 260 -28.88 -16.64 -9.15
CA PHE A 260 -29.74 -17.82 -9.16
C PHE A 260 -29.82 -18.49 -7.78
N VAL A 261 -28.68 -18.66 -7.10
CA VAL A 261 -28.62 -19.22 -5.74
C VAL A 261 -29.35 -18.30 -4.75
N CYS A 262 -29.14 -16.98 -4.82
CA CYS A 262 -29.84 -16.00 -3.99
C CYS A 262 -31.34 -15.89 -4.29
N LYS A 263 -31.80 -16.26 -5.50
CA LYS A 263 -33.23 -16.34 -5.84
C LYS A 263 -33.89 -17.59 -5.25
N ASN A 264 -33.15 -18.69 -5.15
CA ASN A 264 -33.64 -19.97 -4.63
C ASN A 264 -33.50 -20.10 -3.10
N LEU A 265 -32.64 -19.29 -2.48
CA LEU A 265 -32.60 -19.10 -1.03
C LEU A 265 -33.53 -17.92 -0.68
N ASN A 266 -34.60 -18.16 0.08
CA ASN A 266 -35.63 -17.17 0.43
C ASN A 266 -35.06 -15.92 1.15
N PHE A 267 -34.53 -14.97 0.39
CA PHE A 267 -34.09 -13.67 0.90
C PHE A 267 -35.20 -12.61 0.74
N SER A 268 -35.21 -11.62 1.64
CA SER A 268 -36.26 -10.60 1.72
C SER A 268 -36.51 -9.88 0.38
N ARG A 269 -37.79 -9.52 0.14
CA ARG A 269 -38.29 -8.99 -1.14
C ARG A 269 -37.48 -7.82 -1.72
N GLY A 270 -36.82 -7.02 -0.88
CA GLY A 270 -35.97 -5.91 -1.31
C GLY A 270 -34.65 -6.34 -1.98
N LEU A 271 -34.03 -7.43 -1.54
CA LEU A 271 -32.80 -7.94 -2.12
C LEU A 271 -33.05 -8.55 -3.52
N LEU A 272 -34.22 -9.17 -3.69
CA LEU A 272 -34.66 -9.75 -4.96
C LEU A 272 -34.82 -8.70 -6.07
N VAL A 273 -35.23 -7.48 -5.73
CA VAL A 273 -35.40 -6.38 -6.69
C VAL A 273 -34.04 -5.84 -7.15
N ALA A 274 -33.10 -5.66 -6.22
CA ALA A 274 -31.73 -5.22 -6.55
C ALA A 274 -31.02 -6.23 -7.48
N PHE A 275 -31.20 -7.54 -7.25
CA PHE A 275 -30.62 -8.58 -8.10
C PHE A 275 -31.25 -8.65 -9.50
N LYS A 276 -32.56 -8.44 -9.62
CA LYS A 276 -33.23 -8.38 -10.94
C LYS A 276 -32.67 -7.24 -11.80
N LEU A 277 -32.42 -6.07 -11.20
CA LEU A 277 -31.82 -4.93 -11.90
C LEU A 277 -30.37 -5.21 -12.35
N LEU A 278 -29.56 -5.85 -11.49
CA LEU A 278 -28.20 -6.28 -11.84
C LEU A 278 -28.16 -7.36 -12.94
N SER A 279 -29.10 -8.31 -12.93
CA SER A 279 -29.23 -9.32 -13.99
C SER A 279 -29.65 -8.72 -15.34
N ALA A 280 -30.50 -7.68 -15.33
CA ALA A 280 -30.92 -7.00 -16.54
C ALA A 280 -29.77 -6.17 -17.15
N LEU A 281 -28.99 -5.47 -16.33
CA LEU A 281 -27.81 -4.71 -16.75
C LEU A 281 -26.70 -5.62 -17.31
N SER A 282 -26.48 -6.80 -16.71
CA SER A 282 -25.50 -7.77 -17.20
C SER A 282 -25.94 -8.46 -18.50
N PHE A 283 -27.24 -8.74 -18.68
CA PHE A 283 -27.78 -9.28 -19.93
C PHE A 283 -27.67 -8.26 -21.09
N GLY A 284 -27.96 -6.98 -20.81
CA GLY A 284 -27.73 -5.89 -21.77
C GLY A 284 -26.26 -5.74 -22.17
N GLY A 285 -25.35 -5.86 -21.20
CA GLY A 285 -23.90 -5.86 -21.45
C GLY A 285 -23.42 -7.05 -22.28
N LEU A 286 -23.94 -8.25 -22.03
CA LEU A 286 -23.63 -9.46 -22.80
C LEU A 286 -24.12 -9.34 -24.25
N LEU A 287 -25.35 -8.87 -24.46
CA LEU A 287 -25.90 -8.65 -25.79
C LEU A 287 -25.16 -7.55 -26.56
N PHE A 288 -24.71 -6.48 -25.88
CA PHE A 288 -23.88 -5.44 -26.48
C PHE A 288 -22.50 -5.94 -26.91
N VAL A 289 -21.91 -6.87 -26.16
CA VAL A 289 -20.62 -7.50 -26.53
C VAL A 289 -20.80 -8.47 -27.70
N LEU A 290 -21.91 -9.22 -27.71
CA LEU A 290 -22.24 -10.15 -28.80
C LEU A 290 -22.71 -9.45 -30.08
N SER A 291 -23.21 -8.22 -29.99
CA SER A 291 -23.68 -7.44 -31.16
C SER A 291 -22.56 -6.70 -31.91
N LYS A 292 -21.31 -6.71 -31.41
CA LYS A 292 -20.17 -6.14 -32.14
C LYS A 292 -19.61 -7.16 -33.15
N PRO A 293 -19.69 -6.88 -34.48
CA PRO A 293 -19.34 -7.86 -35.53
C PRO A 293 -17.86 -8.27 -35.57
N GLU A 294 -16.97 -7.49 -34.94
CA GLU A 294 -15.52 -7.76 -34.93
C GLU A 294 -15.11 -8.90 -33.99
N ALA A 295 -16.07 -9.56 -33.32
CA ALA A 295 -15.79 -10.64 -32.38
C ALA A 295 -15.56 -12.02 -33.02
N TRP A 296 -15.76 -12.18 -34.33
CA TRP A 296 -15.73 -13.51 -34.99
C TRP A 296 -14.71 -13.69 -36.12
N THR A 297 -13.89 -12.69 -36.45
CA THR A 297 -12.84 -12.85 -37.48
C THR A 297 -11.46 -13.06 -36.87
N LEU A 298 -11.18 -14.32 -36.52
CA LEU A 298 -9.81 -14.83 -36.48
C LEU A 298 -9.32 -14.97 -37.94
N ARG A 299 -8.57 -13.98 -38.44
CA ARG A 299 -7.76 -14.14 -39.66
C ARG A 299 -6.32 -13.70 -39.41
N SER A 300 -5.43 -14.70 -39.48
CA SER A 300 -4.05 -14.65 -40.01
C SER A 300 -3.18 -13.49 -39.51
N ALA A 301 -2.22 -13.70 -38.59
CA ALA A 301 -0.94 -14.31 -38.95
C ALA A 301 -0.54 -14.05 -40.42
N LEU A 302 0.08 -12.88 -40.69
CA LEU A 302 1.20 -12.65 -41.62
C LEU A 302 1.24 -11.19 -42.11
N GLY A 303 2.43 -10.58 -41.99
CA GLY A 303 2.99 -9.66 -42.99
C GLY A 303 2.55 -8.20 -42.98
N GLY A 304 3.43 -7.31 -42.51
CA GLY A 304 3.29 -5.88 -42.80
C GLY A 304 4.05 -4.94 -41.88
N THR A 305 5.37 -5.08 -41.77
CA THR A 305 6.24 -3.97 -41.36
C THR A 305 6.08 -2.84 -42.37
N LYS A 306 5.43 -1.75 -41.98
CA LYS A 306 5.61 -0.44 -42.63
C LYS A 306 6.39 0.45 -41.68
N ALA A 307 7.67 0.64 -42.01
CA ALA A 307 8.47 1.74 -41.50
C ALA A 307 7.79 3.05 -41.92
N VAL A 308 7.57 3.94 -40.95
CA VAL A 308 7.21 5.32 -41.22
C VAL A 308 8.43 6.15 -40.84
N VAL A 309 9.11 6.66 -41.85
CA VAL A 309 10.18 7.66 -41.73
C VAL A 309 9.50 9.01 -41.58
N TYR A 310 9.85 9.77 -40.54
CA TYR A 310 9.56 11.20 -40.45
C TYR A 310 10.88 12.00 -40.41
N PRO A 311 10.88 13.21 -41.01
CA PRO A 311 12.10 13.98 -41.26
C PRO A 311 12.64 14.66 -40.00
N ASP A 312 13.94 14.96 -40.08
CA ASP A 312 14.83 15.57 -39.07
C ASP A 312 14.20 16.69 -38.23
N ALA A 313 14.31 16.55 -36.90
CA ALA A 313 13.94 17.55 -35.91
C ALA A 313 15.08 18.54 -35.63
N SER A 314 15.58 19.21 -36.66
CA SER A 314 16.59 20.28 -36.54
C SER A 314 16.00 21.69 -36.56
N THR A 315 14.70 21.83 -36.27
CA THR A 315 14.04 23.15 -36.24
C THR A 315 13.05 23.18 -35.08
N PHE A 316 13.55 23.46 -33.86
CA PHE A 316 12.85 24.18 -32.78
C PHE A 316 13.89 24.38 -31.65
N LEU A 317 14.73 25.41 -31.85
CA LEU A 317 15.41 26.14 -30.79
C LEU A 317 14.39 27.06 -30.11
#